data_AF-A0A6J0JTG4-F1
#
_entry.id   AF-A0A6J0JTG4-F1
#
_cell.length_a   1.000
_cell.length_b   1.000
_cell.length_c   1.000
_cell.angle_alpha   90.00
_cell.angle_beta   90.00
_cell.angle_gamma   90.00
#
_symmetry.space_group_name_H-M   'P 1'
#
loop_
_entity.id
_entity.type
_entity.pdbx_description
1 polymer ?
#
loop_
_entity_poly.entity_id
_entity_poly.type
_entity_poly.pdbx_seq_one_letter_code
_entity_poly.pdbx_strand_id
1 'polypeptide(L)'
;MEPLIEDEEYSFREVVLPSLIPVVPEPELERENGERRRGRDVIVAVDHGPNSKHAFDWALVHFCRLADTLHLVHAVSSVKNDVVYETSQALMEKLAVEAFQVAMVKSVARVVEGDAGKVICKEAEILKPAAVIMGTRGRGLVRSVLQGSVSEYCFHNCKSAPVIIVPGKEAGDESIVSWTKSGDPKP
;
A
#
# COMPACT_ATOMS: atom_id res chain seq x y z
N MET A 1 10.55 -18.80 28.05
CA MET A 1 11.50 -18.43 27.00
C MET A 1 10.89 -17.23 26.31
N GLU A 2 11.23 -16.02 26.76
CA GLU A 2 10.78 -14.79 26.10
C GLU A 2 11.51 -14.68 24.76
N PRO A 3 10.81 -14.40 23.66
CA PRO A 3 11.48 -14.17 22.39
C PRO A 3 12.26 -12.87 22.52
N LEU A 4 13.57 -12.95 22.29
CA LEU A 4 14.42 -11.79 22.02
C LEU A 4 13.81 -11.07 20.82
N ILE A 5 13.20 -9.91 21.06
CA ILE A 5 12.89 -8.98 19.99
C ILE A 5 14.25 -8.48 19.53
N GLU A 6 14.77 -9.07 18.45
CA GLU A 6 15.85 -8.44 17.71
C GLU A 6 15.29 -7.11 17.21
N ASP A 7 15.64 -6.02 17.90
CA ASP A 7 15.45 -4.67 17.42
C ASP A 7 16.35 -4.48 16.18
N GLU A 8 15.96 -5.09 15.05
CA GLU A 8 16.43 -4.69 13.73
C GLU A 8 16.19 -3.17 13.66
N GLU A 9 17.29 -2.41 13.60
CA GLU A 9 17.31 -0.95 13.62
C GLU A 9 16.27 -0.41 12.61
N TYR A 10 15.15 0.11 13.12
CA TYR A 10 14.03 0.53 12.29
C TYR A 10 14.37 1.84 11.58
N SER A 11 14.99 1.71 10.40
CA SER A 11 15.49 2.82 9.61
C SER A 11 14.45 3.24 8.57
N PHE A 12 13.89 4.44 8.70
CA PHE A 12 12.94 5.00 7.75
C PHE A 12 13.18 6.49 7.52
N ARG A 13 12.66 6.99 6.39
CA ARG A 13 12.62 8.40 6.05
C ARG A 13 11.19 8.78 5.68
N GLU A 14 10.64 9.75 6.41
CA GLU A 14 9.39 10.40 5.99
C GLU A 14 9.66 11.26 4.77
N VAL A 15 8.77 11.17 3.79
CA VAL A 15 8.83 12.03 2.61
C VAL A 15 8.05 13.30 2.90
N VAL A 16 8.72 14.44 2.78
CA VAL A 16 8.07 15.75 2.88
C VAL A 16 7.27 15.97 1.60
N LEU A 17 5.96 15.74 1.67
CA LEU A 17 5.06 15.93 0.54
C LEU A 17 4.71 17.41 0.35
N PRO A 18 4.50 17.88 -0.90
CA PRO A 18 4.02 19.24 -1.14
C PRO A 18 2.65 19.44 -0.45
N SER A 19 2.51 20.52 0.32
CA SER A 19 1.25 20.88 0.98
C SER A 19 0.27 21.46 -0.04
N LEU A 20 -0.53 20.58 -0.66
CA LEU A 20 -1.55 20.98 -1.63
C LEU A 20 -2.88 21.37 -0.98
N ILE A 21 -3.02 21.18 0.34
CA ILE A 21 -4.21 21.51 1.14
C ILE A 21 -3.78 22.47 2.25
N PRO A 22 -4.53 23.56 2.52
CA PRO A 22 -4.38 24.33 3.74
C PRO A 22 -4.56 23.39 4.95
N VAL A 23 -3.56 23.33 5.83
CA VAL A 23 -3.70 22.62 7.11
C VAL A 23 -4.75 23.37 7.91
N VAL A 24 -5.99 22.88 7.87
CA VAL A 24 -7.05 23.36 8.76
C VAL A 24 -6.66 22.89 10.16
N PRO A 25 -6.45 23.78 11.14
CA PRO A 25 -6.20 23.39 12.52
C PRO A 25 -7.32 22.46 12.99
N GLU A 26 -7.01 21.52 13.89
CA GLU A 26 -8.06 20.71 14.51
C GLU A 26 -9.11 21.66 15.12
N PRO A 27 -10.39 21.52 14.77
CA PRO A 27 -11.40 22.45 15.27
C PRO A 27 -11.49 22.35 16.80
N GLU A 28 -11.29 23.46 17.50
CA GLU A 28 -11.33 23.59 18.97
C GLU A 28 -12.75 23.44 19.57
N LEU A 29 -13.70 22.84 18.85
CA LEU A 29 -15.10 22.78 19.28
C LEU A 29 -15.51 21.34 19.62
N GLU A 30 -15.58 21.07 20.92
CA GLU A 30 -16.38 19.98 21.48
C GLU A 30 -17.86 20.19 21.11
N ARG A 31 -18.45 19.26 20.33
CA ARG A 31 -19.90 18.94 20.14
C ARG A 31 -20.04 18.09 18.86
N GLU A 32 -20.91 17.10 18.69
CA GLU A 32 -22.06 16.52 19.41
C GLU A 32 -22.26 15.10 18.83
N ASN A 33 -22.96 14.20 19.54
CA ASN A 33 -23.13 12.76 19.25
C ASN A 33 -23.77 12.41 17.88
N GLY A 34 -23.02 12.56 16.80
CA GLY A 34 -23.26 11.93 15.51
C GLY A 34 -21.91 11.50 14.97
N GLU A 35 -21.66 10.19 14.93
CA GLU A 35 -20.42 9.58 14.43
C GLU A 35 -20.17 9.98 12.97
N ARG A 36 -19.65 11.19 12.73
CA ARG A 36 -18.82 11.43 11.55
C ARG A 36 -17.69 10.43 11.69
N ARG A 37 -17.72 9.35 10.90
CA ARG A 37 -16.66 8.35 10.86
C ARG A 37 -15.34 9.11 10.81
N ARG A 38 -14.56 9.07 11.91
CA ARG A 38 -13.19 9.59 11.91
C ARG A 38 -12.49 9.03 10.67
N GLY A 39 -11.66 9.86 10.04
CA GLY A 39 -10.82 9.42 8.95
C GLY A 39 -10.09 8.15 9.32
N ARG A 40 -10.09 7.17 8.41
CA ARG A 40 -9.40 5.90 8.63
C ARG A 40 -8.03 5.96 7.96
N ASP A 41 -7.06 5.29 8.55
CA ASP A 41 -5.79 5.07 7.89
C ASP A 41 -5.92 3.92 6.89
N VAL A 42 -5.36 4.09 5.69
CA VAL A 42 -5.31 3.08 4.63
C VAL A 42 -3.87 2.98 4.16
N ILE A 43 -3.27 1.80 4.22
CA ILE A 43 -1.92 1.58 3.70
C ILE A 43 -2.02 1.13 2.24
N VAL A 44 -1.19 1.70 1.37
CA VAL A 44 -0.89 1.16 0.04
C VAL A 44 0.60 0.89 -0.04
N ALA A 45 0.95 -0.38 -0.28
CA ALA A 45 2.31 -0.79 -0.57
C ALA A 45 2.65 -0.46 -2.03
N VAL A 46 3.66 0.37 -2.24
CA VAL A 46 4.04 0.88 -3.56
C VAL A 46 5.49 0.55 -3.90
N ASP A 47 5.75 0.40 -5.19
CA ASP A 47 7.08 0.27 -5.79
C ASP A 47 7.09 0.91 -7.20
N HIS A 48 8.20 0.82 -7.91
CA HIS A 48 8.28 1.30 -9.30
C HIS A 48 7.57 0.38 -10.32
N GLY A 49 6.91 -0.69 -9.86
CA GLY A 49 6.24 -1.67 -10.70
C GLY A 49 4.82 -1.29 -11.11
N PRO A 50 4.34 -1.79 -12.26
CA PRO A 50 3.01 -1.44 -12.77
C PRO A 50 1.85 -2.00 -11.92
N ASN A 51 2.05 -3.12 -11.22
CA ASN A 51 1.00 -3.73 -10.41
C ASN A 51 0.75 -2.96 -9.11
N SER A 52 1.79 -2.38 -8.51
CA SER A 52 1.61 -1.53 -7.32
C SER A 52 0.95 -0.21 -7.70
N LYS A 53 1.32 0.39 -8.85
CA LYS A 53 0.61 1.54 -9.42
C LYS A 53 -0.86 1.23 -9.68
N HIS A 54 -1.16 0.07 -10.25
CA HIS A 54 -2.55 -0.35 -10.46
C HIS A 54 -3.32 -0.53 -9.14
N ALA A 55 -2.69 -1.11 -8.11
CA ALA A 55 -3.29 -1.26 -6.80
C ALA A 55 -3.57 0.10 -6.12
N PHE A 56 -2.65 1.06 -6.29
CA PHE A 56 -2.84 2.44 -5.88
C PHE A 56 -4.05 3.08 -6.58
N ASP A 57 -4.15 2.99 -7.91
CA ASP A 57 -5.28 3.52 -8.67
C ASP A 57 -6.61 2.90 -8.24
N TRP A 58 -6.60 1.58 -8.04
CA TRP A 58 -7.75 0.85 -7.57
C TRP A 58 -8.19 1.32 -6.18
N ALA A 59 -7.24 1.55 -5.25
CA ALA A 59 -7.52 2.04 -3.91
C ALA A 59 -8.19 3.41 -3.94
N LEU A 60 -7.68 4.35 -4.74
CA LEU A 60 -8.25 5.69 -4.87
C LEU A 60 -9.71 5.66 -5.35
N VAL A 61 -10.00 4.85 -6.36
CA VAL A 61 -11.32 4.82 -7.01
C VAL A 61 -12.34 4.04 -6.19
N HIS A 62 -11.94 2.94 -5.55
CA HIS A 62 -12.88 1.96 -5.00
C HIS A 62 -12.88 1.87 -3.47
N PHE A 63 -11.84 2.38 -2.80
CA PHE A 63 -11.65 2.15 -1.36
C PHE A 63 -11.58 3.44 -0.54
N CYS A 64 -10.78 4.41 -1.01
CA CYS A 64 -10.53 5.66 -0.31
C CYS A 64 -11.77 6.58 -0.31
N ARG A 65 -11.91 7.35 0.77
CA ARG A 65 -12.89 8.43 0.93
C ARG A 65 -12.16 9.72 1.28
N LEU A 66 -12.82 10.86 1.07
CA LEU A 66 -12.28 12.19 1.38
C LEU A 66 -11.71 12.31 2.80
N ALA A 67 -12.36 11.67 3.78
CA ALA A 67 -11.93 11.74 5.19
C ALA A 67 -10.76 10.80 5.52
N ASP A 68 -10.40 9.84 4.66
CA ASP A 68 -9.35 8.86 4.95
C ASP A 68 -7.95 9.51 4.86
N THR A 69 -6.96 8.88 5.50
CA THR A 69 -5.54 9.20 5.30
C THR A 69 -4.87 8.02 4.60
N LEU A 70 -4.27 8.30 3.43
CA LEU A 70 -3.57 7.32 2.61
C LEU A 70 -2.09 7.28 2.98
N HIS A 71 -1.63 6.17 3.54
CA HIS A 71 -0.23 5.92 3.86
C HIS A 71 0.44 5.15 2.71
N LEU A 72 1.32 5.83 1.99
CA LEU A 72 2.16 5.24 0.95
C LEU A 72 3.42 4.66 1.59
N VAL A 73 3.64 3.36 1.45
CA VAL A 73 4.78 2.64 2.03
C VAL A 73 5.60 2.00 0.92
N HIS A 74 6.89 2.37 0.83
CA HIS A 74 7.85 1.75 -0.08
C HIS A 74 9.05 1.20 0.70
N ALA A 75 9.24 -0.10 0.59
CA ALA A 75 10.39 -0.78 1.19
C ALA A 75 11.59 -0.75 0.22
N VAL A 76 12.76 -0.38 0.74
CA VAL A 76 14.02 -0.30 0.00
C VAL A 76 15.12 -1.09 0.71
N SER A 77 16.17 -1.45 -0.03
CA SER A 77 17.32 -2.16 0.55
C SER A 77 18.17 -1.28 1.48
N SER A 78 18.25 0.02 1.22
CA SER A 78 18.82 0.98 2.15
C SER A 78 18.34 2.41 1.90
N VAL A 79 17.95 3.11 2.96
CA VAL A 79 17.60 4.55 2.90
C VAL A 79 18.82 5.47 2.90
N LYS A 80 20.01 4.92 3.17
CA LYS A 80 21.30 5.63 3.12
C LYS A 80 21.88 5.74 1.71
N ASN A 81 21.28 5.04 0.74
CA ASN A 81 21.62 5.17 -0.67
C ASN A 81 20.82 6.34 -1.26
N ASP A 82 21.49 7.47 -1.50
CA ASP A 82 20.84 8.70 -1.98
C ASP A 82 20.13 8.50 -3.32
N VAL A 83 20.71 7.74 -4.26
CA VAL A 83 20.06 7.48 -5.56
C VAL A 83 18.75 6.70 -5.37
N VAL A 84 18.77 5.64 -4.55
CA VAL A 84 17.56 4.86 -4.25
C VAL A 84 16.52 5.71 -3.53
N TYR A 85 16.96 6.55 -2.59
CA TYR A 85 16.07 7.42 -1.84
C TYR A 85 15.45 8.50 -2.73
N GLU A 86 16.23 9.18 -3.57
CA GLU A 86 15.74 10.22 -4.49
C GLU A 86 14.71 9.67 -5.47
N THR A 87 14.96 8.48 -6.06
CA THR A 87 13.97 7.85 -6.95
C THR A 87 12.70 7.46 -6.19
N SER A 88 12.84 6.97 -4.96
CA SER A 88 11.73 6.61 -4.07
C SER A 88 10.90 7.84 -3.68
N GLN A 89 11.58 8.94 -3.34
CA GLN A 89 10.96 10.21 -3.01
C GLN A 89 10.15 10.76 -4.20
N ALA A 90 10.74 10.76 -5.40
CA ALA A 90 10.06 11.22 -6.61
C ALA A 90 8.80 10.38 -6.92
N LEU A 91 8.86 9.06 -6.69
CA LEU A 91 7.69 8.18 -6.79
C LEU A 91 6.60 8.59 -5.78
N MET A 92 6.98 8.77 -4.52
CA MET A 92 6.04 9.12 -3.44
C MET A 92 5.35 10.46 -3.67
N GLU A 93 6.11 11.49 -4.05
CA GLU A 93 5.56 12.81 -4.36
C GLU A 93 4.57 12.72 -5.51
N LYS A 94 4.93 12.04 -6.60
CA LYS A 94 4.03 11.84 -7.74
C LYS A 94 2.71 11.18 -7.33
N LEU A 95 2.78 10.10 -6.55
CA LEU A 95 1.58 9.37 -6.10
C LEU A 95 0.73 10.22 -5.14
N ALA A 96 1.34 10.99 -4.24
CA ALA A 96 0.59 11.88 -3.36
C ALA A 96 -0.16 12.98 -4.12
N VAL A 97 0.46 13.59 -5.14
CA VAL A 97 -0.21 14.55 -6.02
C VAL A 97 -1.40 13.90 -6.73
N GLU A 98 -1.20 12.69 -7.26
CA GLU A 98 -2.27 11.94 -7.94
C GLU A 98 -3.43 11.58 -7.00
N ALA A 99 -3.13 11.12 -5.77
CA ALA A 99 -4.12 10.82 -4.75
C ALA A 99 -4.99 12.05 -4.42
N PHE A 100 -4.36 13.22 -4.30
CA PHE A 100 -5.07 14.47 -4.08
C PHE A 100 -5.94 14.85 -5.28
N GLN A 101 -5.41 14.78 -6.50
CA GLN A 101 -6.14 15.17 -7.71
C GLN A 101 -7.34 14.26 -8.01
N VAL A 102 -7.21 12.96 -7.75
CA VAL A 102 -8.23 11.96 -8.10
C VAL A 102 -9.29 11.82 -7.01
N ALA A 103 -8.89 11.80 -5.74
CA ALA A 103 -9.77 11.44 -4.62
C ALA A 103 -9.84 12.51 -3.51
N MET A 104 -9.07 13.61 -3.63
CA MET A 104 -8.91 14.62 -2.57
C MET A 104 -8.50 14.02 -1.22
N VAL A 105 -7.85 12.86 -1.23
CA VAL A 105 -7.44 12.16 -0.01
C VAL A 105 -6.13 12.72 0.49
N LYS A 106 -6.00 12.89 1.81
CA LYS A 106 -4.74 13.25 2.44
C LYS A 106 -3.76 12.09 2.29
N SER A 107 -2.49 12.38 1.99
CA SER A 107 -1.43 11.36 1.93
C SER A 107 -0.32 11.61 2.94
N VAL A 108 0.24 10.51 3.43
CA VAL A 108 1.50 10.43 4.18
C VAL A 108 2.37 9.41 3.45
N ALA A 109 3.67 9.65 3.33
CA ALA A 109 4.56 8.76 2.59
C ALA A 109 5.82 8.41 3.40
N ARG A 110 6.18 7.12 3.39
CA ARG A 110 7.35 6.57 4.09
C ARG A 110 8.16 5.67 3.18
N VAL A 111 9.46 5.94 3.11
CA VAL A 111 10.47 5.04 2.54
C VAL A 111 11.15 4.34 3.71
N VAL A 112 11.06 3.02 3.76
CA VAL A 112 11.49 2.22 4.91
C VAL A 112 12.54 1.20 4.45
N GLU A 113 13.64 1.09 5.18
CA GLU A 113 14.66 0.09 4.92
C GLU A 113 14.22 -1.28 5.45
N GLY A 114 14.34 -2.32 4.62
CA GLY A 114 14.14 -3.70 5.06
C GLY A 114 13.41 -4.60 4.05
N ASP A 115 13.10 -5.83 4.47
CA ASP A 115 12.27 -6.75 3.70
C ASP A 115 10.85 -6.19 3.57
N ALA A 116 10.35 -6.12 2.34
CA ALA A 116 9.07 -5.47 2.05
C ALA A 116 7.91 -6.09 2.82
N GLY A 117 7.86 -7.42 2.96
CA GLY A 117 6.79 -8.10 3.68
C GLY A 117 6.79 -7.73 5.16
N LYS A 118 7.97 -7.78 5.80
CA LYS A 118 8.15 -7.38 7.20
C LYS A 118 7.81 -5.90 7.44
N VAL A 119 8.34 -5.01 6.59
CA VAL A 119 8.12 -3.55 6.66
C VAL A 119 6.63 -3.23 6.61
N ILE A 120 5.91 -3.79 5.64
CA ILE A 120 4.48 -3.54 5.48
C ILE A 120 3.68 -4.05 6.69
N CYS A 121 3.99 -5.24 7.20
CA CYS A 121 3.35 -5.77 8.40
C CYS A 121 3.61 -4.88 9.64
N LYS A 122 4.84 -4.40 9.81
CA LYS A 122 5.22 -3.50 10.92
C LYS A 122 4.51 -2.15 10.84
N GLU A 123 4.45 -1.54 9.66
CA GLU A 123 3.67 -0.31 9.45
C GLU A 123 2.18 -0.52 9.75
N ALA A 124 1.62 -1.68 9.39
CA ALA A 124 0.24 -2.03 9.72
C ALA A 124 0.02 -2.23 11.22
N GLU A 125 0.99 -2.76 11.96
CA GLU A 125 0.94 -2.87 13.43
C GLU A 125 0.98 -1.50 14.12
N ILE A 126 1.80 -0.58 13.60
CA ILE A 126 1.92 0.79 14.11
C ILE A 126 0.64 1.58 13.85
N LEU A 127 0.16 1.57 12.61
CA LEU A 127 -0.95 2.42 12.15
C LEU A 127 -2.33 1.83 12.42
N LYS A 128 -2.45 0.50 12.55
CA LYS A 128 -3.73 -0.23 12.64
C LYS A 128 -4.74 0.22 11.57
N PRO A 129 -4.35 0.19 10.28
CA PRO A 129 -5.16 0.74 9.21
C PRO A 129 -6.43 -0.09 8.97
N ALA A 130 -7.41 0.51 8.31
CA ALA A 130 -8.60 -0.19 7.86
C ALA A 130 -8.31 -1.27 6.82
N ALA A 131 -7.22 -1.13 6.05
CA ALA A 131 -6.70 -2.15 5.14
C ALA A 131 -5.24 -1.87 4.76
N VAL A 132 -4.55 -2.95 4.38
CA VAL A 132 -3.29 -2.92 3.64
C VAL A 132 -3.58 -3.34 2.20
N ILE A 133 -3.33 -2.46 1.24
CA ILE A 133 -3.63 -2.69 -0.19
C ILE A 133 -2.32 -2.87 -0.95
N MET A 134 -2.27 -3.89 -1.80
CA MET A 134 -1.09 -4.22 -2.59
C MET A 134 -1.42 -4.90 -3.90
N GLY A 135 -0.53 -4.78 -4.89
CA GLY A 135 -0.67 -5.49 -6.16
C GLY A 135 -0.17 -6.94 -6.09
N THR A 136 -0.66 -7.80 -6.97
CA THR A 136 -0.05 -9.12 -7.21
C THR A 136 1.33 -9.00 -7.85
N ARG A 137 2.24 -9.94 -7.60
CA ARG A 137 3.40 -10.14 -8.50
C ARG A 137 2.90 -10.61 -9.87
N GLY A 138 3.39 -10.01 -10.95
CA GLY A 138 3.13 -10.50 -12.31
C GLY A 138 3.76 -11.88 -12.47
N ARG A 139 2.94 -12.92 -12.65
CA ARG A 139 3.40 -14.30 -12.82
C ARG A 139 4.23 -14.52 -14.10
N GLY A 140 4.32 -13.54 -14.99
CA GLY A 140 5.05 -13.61 -16.26
C GLY A 140 6.55 -13.28 -16.22
N LEU A 141 7.07 -12.57 -15.20
CA LEU A 141 8.44 -12.04 -15.23
C LEU A 141 9.46 -12.74 -14.31
N VAL A 142 9.03 -13.57 -13.36
CA VAL A 142 9.96 -14.27 -12.45
C VAL A 142 9.51 -15.72 -12.23
N ARG A 143 10.19 -16.65 -12.90
CA ARG A 143 10.02 -18.11 -12.76
C ARG A 143 10.59 -18.67 -11.44
N SER A 144 11.17 -17.84 -10.58
CA SER A 144 11.78 -18.27 -9.31
C SER A 144 10.78 -18.18 -8.15
N VAL A 145 10.10 -19.29 -7.89
CA VAL A 145 9.13 -19.51 -6.79
C VAL A 145 9.87 -20.01 -5.53
N LEU A 146 10.96 -19.36 -5.13
CA LEU A 146 11.79 -19.90 -4.03
C LEU A 146 11.51 -19.27 -2.66
N GLN A 147 10.79 -18.14 -2.56
CA GLN A 147 10.55 -17.46 -1.26
C GLN A 147 9.14 -16.86 -1.07
N GLY A 148 8.16 -17.25 -1.90
CA GLY A 148 6.82 -16.65 -1.87
C GLY A 148 6.82 -15.17 -2.32
N SER A 149 5.63 -14.62 -2.57
CA SER A 149 5.50 -13.20 -2.93
C SER A 149 5.38 -12.29 -1.70
N VAL A 150 5.74 -11.01 -1.81
CA VAL A 150 5.50 -10.02 -0.74
C VAL A 150 4.01 -10.00 -0.34
N SER A 151 3.11 -10.10 -1.32
CA SER A 151 1.67 -10.18 -1.06
C SER A 151 1.23 -11.42 -0.30
N GLU A 152 1.84 -12.57 -0.60
CA GLU A 152 1.60 -13.81 0.13
C GLU A 152 2.16 -13.75 1.55
N TYR A 153 3.36 -13.18 1.72
CA TYR A 153 3.93 -12.93 3.04
C TYR A 153 3.00 -12.05 3.88
N CYS A 154 2.56 -10.89 3.37
CA CYS A 154 1.66 -10.00 4.09
C CYS A 154 0.32 -10.67 4.38
N PHE A 155 -0.25 -11.42 3.44
CA PHE A 155 -1.51 -12.15 3.65
C PHE A 155 -1.42 -13.13 4.82
N HIS A 156 -0.28 -13.83 4.98
CA HIS A 156 -0.10 -14.77 6.07
C HIS A 156 0.34 -14.13 7.39
N ASN A 157 1.03 -12.99 7.36
CA ASN A 157 1.72 -12.44 8.53
C ASN A 157 1.13 -11.12 9.05
N CYS A 158 0.37 -10.36 8.25
CA CYS A 158 -0.25 -9.13 8.72
C CYS A 158 -1.47 -9.46 9.60
N LYS A 159 -1.35 -9.24 10.91
CA LYS A 159 -2.41 -9.55 11.90
C LYS A 159 -3.25 -8.34 12.29
N SER A 160 -2.76 -7.15 12.00
CA SER A 160 -3.34 -5.88 12.48
C SER A 160 -4.39 -5.30 11.55
N ALA A 161 -4.46 -5.75 10.30
CA ALA A 161 -5.40 -5.24 9.30
C ALA A 161 -5.73 -6.27 8.22
N PRO A 162 -6.91 -6.17 7.56
CA PRO A 162 -7.20 -6.91 6.35
C PRO A 162 -6.21 -6.58 5.23
N VAL A 163 -5.77 -7.61 4.49
CA VAL A 163 -4.91 -7.46 3.30
C VAL A 163 -5.75 -7.59 2.04
N ILE A 164 -5.70 -6.57 1.18
CA ILE A 164 -6.39 -6.53 -0.11
C ILE A 164 -5.35 -6.67 -1.22
N ILE A 165 -5.46 -7.76 -1.98
CA ILE A 165 -4.57 -8.03 -3.10
C ILE A 165 -5.30 -7.67 -4.40
N VAL A 166 -4.81 -6.66 -5.10
CA VAL A 166 -5.34 -6.20 -6.39
C VAL A 166 -4.67 -7.02 -7.51
N PRO A 167 -5.44 -7.79 -8.30
CA PRO A 167 -4.88 -8.56 -9.41
C PRO A 167 -4.34 -7.63 -10.50
N GLY A 168 -3.31 -8.07 -11.22
CA GLY A 168 -2.82 -7.35 -12.39
C GLY A 168 -3.90 -7.19 -13.46
N LYS A 169 -3.83 -6.11 -14.26
CA LYS A 169 -4.85 -5.75 -15.26
C LYS A 169 -5.22 -6.88 -16.23
N GLU A 170 -4.25 -7.73 -16.60
CA GLU A 170 -4.43 -8.82 -17.56
C GLU A 170 -5.04 -10.10 -16.95
N ALA A 171 -5.11 -10.21 -15.62
CA ALA A 171 -5.57 -11.43 -14.96
C ALA A 171 -7.06 -11.74 -15.20
N GLY A 172 -7.87 -10.71 -15.44
CA GLY A 172 -9.28 -10.86 -15.84
C GLY A 172 -9.43 -11.47 -17.23
N ASP A 173 -8.56 -11.08 -18.16
CA ASP A 173 -8.60 -11.53 -19.55
C ASP A 173 -8.15 -13.00 -19.68
N GLU A 174 -7.10 -13.41 -18.95
CA GLU A 174 -6.65 -14.81 -18.91
C GLU A 174 -7.68 -15.76 -18.28
N SER A 175 -8.42 -15.26 -17.28
CA SER A 175 -9.46 -16.05 -16.59
C SER A 175 -10.68 -16.30 -17.49
N ILE A 176 -11.00 -15.35 -18.39
CA ILE A 176 -12.05 -15.52 -19.42
C ILE A 176 -11.60 -16.48 -20.53
N VAL A 177 -10.34 -16.40 -20.97
CA VAL A 177 -9.78 -17.29 -22.01
C VAL A 177 -9.68 -18.74 -21.52
N SER A 178 -9.40 -18.97 -20.24
CA SER A 178 -9.40 -20.31 -19.65
C SER A 178 -10.82 -20.86 -19.47
N TRP A 179 -11.78 -20.04 -19.05
CA TRP A 179 -13.20 -20.41 -18.94
C TRP A 179 -13.81 -20.83 -20.27
N THR A 180 -13.55 -20.07 -21.33
CA THR A 180 -14.03 -20.37 -22.68
C THR A 180 -13.42 -21.65 -23.25
N LYS A 181 -12.20 -22.03 -22.84
CA LYS A 181 -11.58 -23.31 -23.23
C LYS A 181 -12.07 -24.50 -22.40
N SER A 182 -12.51 -24.30 -21.16
CA SER A 182 -13.03 -25.36 -20.30
C SER A 182 -14.55 -25.57 -20.40
N GLY A 183 -15.25 -24.71 -21.15
CA GLY A 183 -16.68 -24.47 -21.00
C GLY A 183 -17.58 -24.85 -22.18
N ASP A 184 -17.15 -25.69 -23.12
CA ASP A 184 -18.12 -26.32 -24.03
C ASP A 184 -18.76 -27.51 -23.30
N PRO A 185 -20.05 -27.45 -22.90
CA PRO A 185 -20.76 -28.67 -22.57
C PRO A 185 -20.85 -29.49 -23.86
N LYS A 186 -20.22 -30.68 -23.86
CA LYS A 186 -20.45 -31.65 -24.93
C LYS A 186 -21.96 -31.99 -24.96
N PRO A 187 -22.57 -32.08 -26.16
CA PRO A 187 -23.98 -32.39 -26.32
C PRO A 187 -24.35 -33.76 -25.73
#